data_AF-A0A1T5ARM3-F1
#
_entry.id   AF-A0A1T5ARM3-F1
#
_cell.length_a   1.000
_cell.length_b   1.000
_cell.length_c   1.000
_cell.angle_alpha   90.00
_cell.angle_beta   90.00
_cell.angle_gamma   90.00
#
_symmetry.space_group_name_H-M   'P 1'
#
loop_
_entity.id
_entity.type
_entity.pdbx_description
1 polymer ?
#
loop_
_entity_poly.entity_id
_entity_poly.type
_entity_poly.pdbx_seq_one_letter_code
_entity_poly.pdbx_strand_id
1 'polypeptide(L)'
;MSTGPGTMGLRLGGFLAVWTLMMAAMMLPALAPLTSTYLRSIRAVRSSRVRALRTTALVGGYLLTWIGFGVVAYAAAALSALLAENAADIAPWVGAGVLVAAGAYQLTPLKDFCLRHCRSPIAFLLHVSGYKGRLRDVRVGMYHGVYCVGCCWGLMVVLIAVGVMNLAWMAVLTVVIFLEKTWKYGPVFSRITGVSLIVFAFFVPAHPELLPGLYMPAPM
;
A
#
# COMPACT_ATOMS: atom_id res chain seq x y z
N MET A 1 20.62 13.40 -9.60
CA MET A 1 19.42 13.02 -8.81
C MET A 1 19.93 12.17 -7.67
N SER A 2 20.17 12.77 -6.50
CA SER A 2 20.60 12.05 -5.30
C SER A 2 19.55 10.99 -4.97
N THR A 3 19.99 9.74 -4.83
CA THR A 3 19.13 8.62 -4.45
C THR A 3 19.12 8.53 -2.92
N GLY A 4 18.09 9.10 -2.30
CA GLY A 4 17.94 9.08 -0.85
C GLY A 4 17.49 7.71 -0.31
N PRO A 5 17.52 7.50 1.02
CA PRO A 5 17.09 6.26 1.65
C PRO A 5 15.62 5.92 1.36
N GLY A 6 14.76 6.94 1.23
CA GLY A 6 13.35 6.76 0.84
C GLY A 6 13.14 6.21 -0.58
N THR A 7 14.11 6.33 -1.50
CA THR A 7 14.08 5.72 -2.84
C THR A 7 14.86 4.39 -2.89
N MET A 8 15.26 3.84 -1.75
CA MET A 8 16.10 2.64 -1.62
C MET A 8 17.46 2.74 -2.33
N GLY A 9 17.96 3.96 -2.57
CA GLY A 9 19.19 4.14 -3.38
C GLY A 9 19.00 3.85 -4.88
N LEU A 10 17.77 3.59 -5.34
CA LEU A 10 17.48 3.18 -6.72
C LEU A 10 16.96 4.36 -7.56
N ARG A 11 17.21 4.29 -8.87
CA ARG A 11 16.50 5.10 -9.86
C ARG A 11 15.07 4.59 -10.04
N LEU A 12 14.19 5.44 -10.57
CA LEU A 12 12.76 5.17 -10.75
C LEU A 12 12.45 3.75 -11.27
N GLY A 13 13.12 3.30 -12.33
CA GLY A 13 12.88 1.97 -12.91
C GLY A 13 13.16 0.82 -11.93
N GLY A 14 14.29 0.87 -11.21
CA GLY A 14 14.65 -0.12 -10.20
C GLY A 14 13.73 -0.05 -8.98
N PHE A 15 13.42 1.17 -8.52
CA PHE A 15 12.46 1.39 -7.44
C PHE A 15 11.10 0.77 -7.78
N LEU A 16 10.54 1.05 -8.96
CA LEU A 16 9.25 0.52 -9.38
C LEU A 16 9.26 -1.00 -9.51
N ALA A 17 10.36 -1.61 -9.94
CA ALA A 17 10.48 -3.06 -10.00
C ALA A 17 10.39 -3.69 -8.60
N VAL A 18 11.20 -3.22 -7.65
CA VAL A 18 11.20 -3.71 -6.25
C VAL A 18 9.88 -3.40 -5.57
N TRP A 19 9.37 -2.18 -5.73
CA TRP A 19 8.08 -1.74 -5.22
C TRP A 19 6.93 -2.64 -5.71
N THR A 20 6.89 -2.93 -7.01
CA THR A 20 5.83 -3.77 -7.59
C THR A 20 5.90 -5.19 -7.05
N LEU A 21 7.11 -5.76 -6.93
CA LEU A 21 7.32 -7.09 -6.35
C LEU A 21 6.84 -7.13 -4.89
N MET A 22 7.20 -6.12 -4.10
CA MET A 22 6.77 -5.98 -2.71
C MET A 22 5.24 -5.84 -2.61
N MET A 23 4.62 -4.96 -3.40
CA MET A 23 3.17 -4.78 -3.41
C MET A 23 2.45 -6.05 -3.86
N ALA A 24 3.02 -6.79 -4.81
CA ALA A 24 2.51 -8.09 -5.19
C ALA A 24 2.54 -9.07 -3.99
N ALA A 25 3.67 -9.16 -3.30
CA ALA A 25 3.83 -10.06 -2.15
C ALA A 25 2.88 -9.72 -0.99
N MET A 26 2.77 -8.44 -0.62
CA MET A 26 1.99 -8.02 0.54
C MET A 26 0.49 -7.95 0.24
N MET A 27 0.09 -7.49 -0.95
CA MET A 27 -1.29 -7.09 -1.19
C MET A 27 -2.12 -8.09 -1.99
N LEU A 28 -1.49 -8.94 -2.82
CA LEU A 28 -2.23 -10.00 -3.52
C LEU A 28 -2.91 -11.01 -2.57
N PRO A 29 -2.31 -11.39 -1.41
CA PRO A 29 -2.99 -12.27 -0.46
C PRO A 29 -4.31 -11.68 0.07
N ALA A 30 -4.35 -10.37 0.34
CA ALA A 30 -5.55 -9.68 0.83
C ALA A 30 -6.64 -9.53 -0.26
N LEU A 31 -6.26 -9.64 -1.52
CA LEU A 31 -7.13 -9.59 -2.70
C LEU A 31 -7.93 -10.88 -2.91
N ALA A 32 -7.35 -12.02 -2.51
CA ALA A 32 -7.86 -13.35 -2.83
C ALA A 32 -9.25 -13.66 -2.24
N PRO A 33 -9.56 -13.34 -0.96
CA PRO A 33 -10.88 -13.64 -0.38
C PRO A 33 -12.00 -12.88 -1.10
N LEU A 34 -11.75 -11.62 -1.44
CA LEU A 34 -12.73 -10.69 -2.00
C LEU A 34 -13.03 -10.99 -3.47
N THR A 35 -11.97 -11.24 -4.24
CA THR A 35 -12.09 -11.57 -5.66
C THR A 35 -12.39 -13.04 -5.90
N SER A 36 -12.48 -13.87 -4.85
CA SER A 36 -12.69 -15.32 -4.97
C SER A 36 -13.91 -15.69 -5.82
N THR A 37 -14.97 -14.89 -5.75
CA THR A 37 -16.21 -15.02 -6.53
C THR A 37 -15.99 -14.65 -8.01
N TYR A 38 -15.30 -13.55 -8.30
CA TYR A 38 -14.96 -13.17 -9.67
C TYR A 38 -13.97 -14.18 -10.30
N LEU A 39 -13.00 -14.65 -9.52
CA LEU A 39 -12.06 -15.70 -9.91
C LEU A 39 -12.76 -17.04 -10.17
N ARG A 40 -13.91 -17.36 -9.53
CA ARG A 40 -14.72 -18.52 -9.91
C ARG A 40 -15.22 -18.41 -11.35
N SER A 41 -15.65 -17.20 -11.77
CA SER A 41 -16.07 -16.97 -13.17
C SER A 41 -14.93 -17.15 -14.18
N ILE A 42 -13.69 -16.83 -13.77
CA ILE A 42 -12.49 -17.06 -14.59
C ILE A 42 -12.14 -18.55 -14.62
N ARG A 43 -12.22 -19.25 -13.47
CA ARG A 43 -11.95 -20.69 -13.36
C ARG A 43 -12.95 -21.56 -14.13
N ALA A 44 -14.19 -21.10 -14.30
CA ALA A 44 -15.21 -21.78 -15.10
C ALA A 44 -14.89 -21.82 -16.61
N VAL A 45 -13.92 -21.02 -17.09
CA VAL A 45 -13.49 -21.05 -18.49
C VAL A 45 -12.69 -22.33 -18.77
N ARG A 46 -13.15 -23.10 -19.77
CA ARG A 46 -12.54 -24.38 -20.17
C ARG A 46 -11.10 -24.24 -20.67
N SER A 47 -10.80 -23.20 -21.45
CA SER A 47 -9.46 -22.98 -22.01
C SER A 47 -8.47 -22.48 -20.94
N SER A 48 -7.40 -23.25 -20.71
CA SER A 48 -6.33 -22.89 -19.79
C SER A 48 -5.62 -21.59 -20.18
N ARG A 49 -5.37 -21.38 -21.48
CA ARG A 49 -4.79 -20.14 -22.02
C ARG A 49 -5.67 -18.93 -21.73
N VAL A 50 -6.97 -19.03 -21.99
CA VAL A 50 -7.91 -17.92 -21.72
C VAL A 50 -8.00 -17.66 -20.22
N ARG A 51 -8.03 -18.70 -19.38
CA ARG A 51 -8.02 -18.56 -17.92
C ARG A 51 -6.77 -17.83 -17.42
N ALA A 52 -5.59 -18.19 -17.92
CA ALA A 52 -4.34 -17.53 -17.58
C ALA A 52 -4.38 -16.06 -17.99
N LEU A 53 -4.74 -15.75 -19.24
CA LEU A 53 -4.85 -14.38 -19.76
C LEU A 53 -5.82 -13.51 -18.95
N ARG A 54 -6.97 -14.04 -18.55
CA ARG A 54 -7.94 -13.29 -17.73
C ARG A 54 -7.43 -13.04 -16.32
N THR A 55 -6.74 -14.01 -15.73
CA THR A 55 -6.16 -13.87 -14.39
C THR A 55 -5.01 -12.86 -14.41
N THR A 56 -4.12 -12.93 -15.40
CA THR A 56 -3.01 -11.98 -15.55
C THR A 56 -3.51 -10.58 -15.88
N ALA A 57 -4.59 -10.44 -16.67
CA ALA A 57 -5.23 -9.15 -16.91
C ALA A 57 -5.79 -8.52 -15.62
N LEU A 58 -6.44 -9.31 -14.76
CA LEU A 58 -6.94 -8.86 -13.46
C LEU A 58 -5.80 -8.43 -12.53
N VAL A 59 -4.79 -9.28 -12.37
CA VAL A 59 -3.63 -8.97 -11.51
C VAL A 59 -2.84 -7.79 -12.08
N GLY A 60 -2.68 -7.71 -13.40
CA GLY A 60 -2.02 -6.61 -14.09
C GLY A 60 -2.74 -5.28 -13.86
N GLY A 61 -4.06 -5.24 -14.02
CA GLY A 61 -4.85 -4.05 -13.72
C GLY A 61 -4.71 -3.58 -12.26
N TYR A 62 -4.64 -4.53 -11.33
CA TYR A 62 -4.40 -4.23 -9.92
C TYR A 62 -2.99 -3.66 -9.68
N LEU A 63 -1.96 -4.32 -10.18
CA LEU A 63 -0.57 -3.87 -10.00
C LEU A 63 -0.29 -2.55 -10.71
N LEU A 64 -0.97 -2.25 -11.82
CA LEU A 64 -0.89 -0.94 -12.49
C LEU A 64 -1.29 0.22 -11.56
N THR A 65 -2.29 0.03 -10.70
CA THR A 65 -2.66 1.06 -9.72
C THR A 65 -1.58 1.25 -8.65
N TRP A 66 -0.94 0.17 -8.22
CA TRP A 66 0.17 0.20 -7.27
C TRP A 66 1.44 0.80 -7.86
N ILE A 67 1.70 0.57 -9.15
CA ILE A 67 2.78 1.23 -9.89
C ILE A 67 2.51 2.73 -9.94
N GLY A 68 1.29 3.15 -10.28
CA GLY A 68 0.89 4.56 -10.27
C GLY A 68 1.12 5.23 -8.92
N PHE A 69 0.71 4.57 -7.82
CA PHE A 69 1.00 5.04 -6.47
C PHE A 69 2.50 5.03 -6.14
N GLY A 70 3.25 4.03 -6.62
CA GLY A 70 4.71 3.96 -6.49
C GLY A 70 5.43 5.14 -7.17
N VAL A 71 4.94 5.63 -8.31
CA VAL A 71 5.48 6.83 -8.95
C VAL A 71 5.29 8.06 -8.04
N VAL A 72 4.11 8.22 -7.45
CA VAL A 72 3.82 9.31 -6.50
C VAL A 72 4.71 9.19 -5.26
N ALA A 73 4.85 7.98 -4.71
CA ALA A 73 5.70 7.70 -3.56
C ALA A 73 7.18 8.00 -3.85
N TYR A 74 7.69 7.60 -5.02
CA TYR A 74 9.05 7.92 -5.45
C TYR A 74 9.27 9.42 -5.59
N ALA A 75 8.32 10.14 -6.21
CA ALA A 75 8.41 11.59 -6.37
C ALA A 75 8.42 12.30 -5.00
N ALA A 76 7.56 11.87 -4.07
CA ALA A 76 7.53 12.39 -2.70
C ALA A 76 8.84 12.10 -1.96
N ALA A 77 9.38 10.89 -2.07
CA ALA A 77 10.66 10.52 -1.47
C ALA A 77 11.83 11.34 -2.05
N ALA A 78 11.88 11.50 -3.38
CA ALA A 78 12.89 12.32 -4.05
C ALA A 78 12.80 13.79 -3.63
N LEU A 79 11.60 14.37 -3.56
CA LEU A 79 11.40 15.74 -3.09
C LEU A 79 11.83 15.89 -1.61
N SER A 80 11.48 14.93 -0.76
CA SER A 80 11.87 14.96 0.65
C SER A 80 13.40 14.89 0.83
N ALA A 81 14.11 14.14 0.00
CA ALA A 81 15.57 14.08 0.02
C ALA A 81 16.22 15.44 -0.32
N LEU A 82 15.69 16.14 -1.33
CA LEU A 82 16.16 17.48 -1.70
C LEU A 82 15.93 18.51 -0.57
N LEU A 83 14.83 18.39 0.16
CA LEU A 83 14.52 19.26 1.30
C LEU A 83 15.38 18.92 2.53
N ALA A 84 15.66 17.64 2.77
CA ALA A 84 16.46 17.17 3.89
C ALA A 84 17.94 17.57 3.81
N GLU A 85 18.50 17.73 2.59
CA GLU A 85 19.87 18.24 2.38
C GLU A 85 20.10 19.63 3.02
N ASN A 86 19.04 20.39 3.32
CA ASN A 86 19.12 21.73 3.92
C ASN A 86 18.77 21.78 5.41
N ALA A 87 18.30 20.68 6.02
CA ALA A 87 17.86 20.69 7.42
C ALA A 87 17.75 19.27 8.05
N ALA A 88 18.88 18.71 8.46
CA ALA A 88 18.95 17.38 9.07
C ALA A 88 18.17 17.27 10.41
N ASP A 89 18.08 18.37 11.18
CA ASP A 89 17.43 18.40 12.49
C ASP A 89 15.90 18.22 12.45
N ILE A 90 15.27 18.30 11.26
CA ILE A 90 13.81 18.19 11.11
C ILE A 90 13.35 16.77 10.77
N ALA A 91 14.26 15.85 10.44
CA ALA A 91 13.93 14.47 10.06
C ALA A 91 13.01 13.72 11.09
N PRO A 92 13.24 13.80 12.42
CA PRO A 92 12.34 13.14 13.38
C PRO A 92 10.93 13.74 13.35
N TRP A 93 10.82 15.05 13.18
CA TRP A 93 9.55 15.76 13.10
C TRP A 93 8.78 15.44 11.83
N VAL A 94 9.48 15.25 10.70
CA VAL A 94 8.88 14.77 9.45
C VAL A 94 8.31 13.36 9.63
N GLY A 95 9.08 12.46 10.26
CA GLY A 95 8.62 11.10 10.57
C GLY A 95 7.40 11.08 11.51
N ALA A 96 7.42 11.88 12.57
CA ALA A 96 6.27 12.05 13.46
C ALA A 96 5.05 12.61 12.71
N GLY A 97 5.25 13.63 11.86
CA GLY A 97 4.19 14.19 11.01
C GLY A 97 3.57 13.16 10.06
N VAL A 98 4.38 12.30 9.45
CA VAL A 98 3.91 11.19 8.61
C VAL A 98 3.06 10.20 9.41
N LEU A 99 3.50 9.81 10.61
CA LEU A 99 2.74 8.90 11.49
C LEU A 99 1.41 9.52 11.93
N VAL A 100 1.40 10.80 12.32
CA VAL A 100 0.18 11.53 12.66
C VAL A 100 -0.75 11.61 11.46
N ALA A 101 -0.26 11.97 10.28
CA ALA A 101 -1.08 12.06 9.07
C ALA A 101 -1.67 10.69 8.68
N ALA A 102 -0.88 9.62 8.73
CA ALA A 102 -1.33 8.26 8.45
C ALA A 102 -2.34 7.77 9.48
N GLY A 103 -2.11 8.05 10.77
CA GLY A 103 -3.02 7.71 11.85
C GLY A 103 -4.32 8.51 11.81
N ALA A 104 -4.27 9.79 11.45
CA ALA A 104 -5.45 10.61 11.20
C ALA A 104 -6.24 10.08 10.00
N TYR A 105 -5.54 9.70 8.90
CA TYR A 105 -6.17 9.09 7.74
C TYR A 105 -6.93 7.80 8.09
N GLN A 106 -6.36 6.95 8.95
CA GLN A 106 -7.00 5.73 9.46
C GLN A 106 -8.37 5.99 10.12
N LEU A 107 -8.58 7.19 10.68
CA LEU A 107 -9.80 7.59 11.37
C LEU A 107 -10.82 8.29 10.45
N THR A 108 -10.49 8.50 9.17
CA THR A 108 -11.35 9.27 8.26
C THR A 108 -12.53 8.46 7.72
N PRO A 109 -13.66 9.13 7.40
CA PRO A 109 -14.76 8.52 6.66
C PRO A 109 -14.34 7.99 5.28
N LEU A 110 -13.33 8.61 4.67
CA LEU A 110 -12.80 8.20 3.36
C LEU A 110 -12.12 6.82 3.45
N LYS A 111 -11.26 6.61 4.46
CA LYS A 111 -10.67 5.29 4.76
C LYS A 111 -11.77 4.25 4.98
N ASP A 112 -12.76 4.56 5.82
CA ASP A 112 -13.87 3.66 6.11
C ASP A 112 -14.66 3.31 4.83
N PHE A 113 -14.88 4.28 3.94
CA PHE A 113 -15.53 4.08 2.65
C PHE A 113 -14.73 3.15 1.72
N CYS A 114 -13.43 3.39 1.57
CA CYS A 114 -12.56 2.53 0.78
C CYS A 114 -12.47 1.12 1.37
N LEU A 115 -12.35 1.01 2.69
CA LEU A 115 -12.27 -0.27 3.38
C LEU A 115 -13.55 -1.10 3.22
N ARG A 116 -14.74 -0.49 3.25
CA ARG A 116 -16.01 -1.20 2.95
C ARG A 116 -16.02 -1.81 1.54
N HIS A 117 -15.50 -1.11 0.54
CA HIS A 117 -15.38 -1.65 -0.82
C HIS A 117 -14.38 -2.81 -0.89
N CYS A 118 -13.27 -2.69 -0.18
CA CYS A 118 -12.31 -3.78 0.02
C CYS A 118 -12.82 -4.90 0.94
N ARG A 119 -14.11 -4.92 1.33
CA ARG A 119 -14.66 -5.94 2.23
C ARG A 119 -15.98 -6.54 1.78
N SER A 120 -16.57 -6.01 0.73
CA SER A 120 -17.89 -6.43 0.24
C SER A 120 -17.76 -7.20 -1.09
N PRO A 121 -17.59 -8.54 -1.04
CA PRO A 121 -17.43 -9.34 -2.27
C PRO A 121 -18.68 -9.29 -3.17
N ILE A 122 -19.87 -9.15 -2.59
CA ILE A 122 -21.13 -9.07 -3.35
C ILE A 122 -21.25 -7.72 -4.07
N ALA A 123 -21.03 -6.60 -3.35
CA ALA A 123 -21.08 -5.28 -3.97
C ALA A 123 -20.02 -5.14 -5.08
N PHE A 124 -18.82 -5.68 -4.83
CA PHE A 124 -17.78 -5.76 -5.84
C PHE A 124 -18.25 -6.50 -7.09
N LEU A 125 -18.78 -7.73 -6.95
CA LEU A 125 -19.30 -8.52 -8.07
C LEU A 125 -20.38 -7.80 -8.87
N LEU A 126 -21.37 -7.21 -8.18
CA LEU A 126 -22.47 -6.50 -8.82
C LEU A 126 -21.94 -5.34 -9.67
N HIS A 127 -21.00 -4.56 -9.15
CA HIS A 127 -20.39 -3.46 -9.89
C HIS A 127 -19.62 -3.96 -11.13
N VAL A 128 -18.76 -4.96 -10.96
CA VAL A 128 -17.88 -5.41 -12.05
C VAL A 128 -18.57 -6.31 -13.08
N SER A 129 -19.77 -6.83 -12.78
CA SER A 129 -20.58 -7.63 -13.70
C SER A 129 -20.97 -6.87 -14.97
N GLY A 130 -21.06 -5.54 -14.88
CA GLY A 130 -21.38 -4.67 -16.02
C GLY A 130 -20.20 -4.41 -16.96
N TYR A 131 -18.96 -4.75 -16.57
CA TYR A 131 -17.80 -4.48 -17.42
C TYR A 131 -17.77 -5.45 -18.62
N LYS A 132 -17.55 -4.92 -19.83
CA LYS A 132 -17.54 -5.67 -21.10
C LYS A 132 -16.26 -5.41 -21.90
N GLY A 133 -16.00 -6.25 -22.89
CA GLY A 133 -14.88 -6.11 -23.84
C GLY A 133 -13.55 -6.70 -23.38
N ARG A 134 -12.53 -6.54 -24.23
CA ARG A 134 -11.19 -7.14 -24.06
C ARG A 134 -10.44 -6.67 -22.81
N LEU A 135 -10.73 -5.46 -22.33
CA LEU A 135 -10.11 -4.86 -21.16
C LEU A 135 -10.90 -5.06 -19.85
N ARG A 136 -11.98 -5.86 -19.88
CA ARG A 136 -12.84 -6.09 -18.70
C ARG A 136 -12.01 -6.45 -17.47
N ASP A 137 -11.23 -7.52 -17.55
CA ASP A 137 -10.50 -8.06 -16.39
C ASP A 137 -9.45 -7.04 -15.88
N VAL A 138 -8.82 -6.27 -16.76
CA VAL A 138 -7.92 -5.14 -16.37
C VAL A 138 -8.69 -4.07 -15.59
N ARG A 139 -9.85 -3.65 -16.10
CA ARG A 139 -10.71 -2.65 -15.42
C ARG A 139 -11.18 -3.15 -14.06
N VAL A 140 -11.51 -4.44 -13.93
CA VAL A 140 -11.84 -5.06 -12.64
C VAL A 140 -10.68 -4.97 -11.66
N GLY A 141 -9.46 -5.30 -12.12
CA GLY A 141 -8.24 -5.17 -11.33
C GLY A 141 -7.97 -3.73 -10.89
N MET A 142 -8.06 -2.77 -11.81
CA MET A 142 -7.86 -1.35 -11.52
C MET A 142 -8.91 -0.80 -10.56
N TYR A 143 -10.18 -1.14 -10.75
CA TYR A 143 -11.26 -0.73 -9.85
C TYR A 143 -10.95 -1.16 -8.42
N HIS A 144 -10.62 -2.43 -8.21
CA HIS A 144 -10.23 -2.91 -6.88
C HIS A 144 -8.93 -2.26 -6.37
N GLY A 145 -7.96 -2.08 -7.26
CA GLY A 145 -6.68 -1.47 -6.96
C GLY A 145 -6.82 -0.05 -6.39
N VAL A 146 -7.68 0.78 -6.98
CA VAL A 146 -7.94 2.15 -6.51
C VAL A 146 -8.49 2.15 -5.08
N TYR A 147 -9.47 1.31 -4.75
CA TYR A 147 -9.97 1.23 -3.37
C TYR A 147 -8.94 0.62 -2.41
N CYS A 148 -8.12 -0.30 -2.89
CA CYS A 148 -7.05 -0.90 -2.10
C CYS A 148 -6.01 0.16 -1.73
N VAL A 149 -5.50 0.92 -2.71
CA VAL A 149 -4.62 2.06 -2.47
C VAL A 149 -5.31 3.07 -1.54
N GLY A 150 -6.56 3.44 -1.84
CA GLY A 150 -7.35 4.33 -0.99
C GLY A 150 -7.40 3.87 0.46
N CYS A 151 -7.64 2.59 0.73
CA CYS A 151 -7.70 2.14 2.11
C CYS A 151 -6.31 2.08 2.78
N CYS A 152 -5.22 1.72 2.12
CA CYS A 152 -3.95 1.45 2.81
C CYS A 152 -2.77 2.37 2.47
N TRP A 153 -2.94 3.39 1.62
CA TRP A 153 -1.84 4.29 1.22
C TRP A 153 -1.14 4.93 2.42
N GLY A 154 -1.88 5.36 3.45
CA GLY A 154 -1.29 5.92 4.67
C GLY A 154 -0.29 4.98 5.35
N LEU A 155 -0.64 3.69 5.47
CA LEU A 155 0.27 2.66 5.99
C LEU A 155 1.46 2.40 5.07
N MET A 156 1.30 2.57 3.75
CA MET A 156 2.42 2.45 2.80
C MET A 156 3.40 3.62 2.92
N VAL A 157 2.90 4.82 3.19
CA VAL A 157 3.75 5.98 3.47
C VAL A 157 4.53 5.73 4.78
N VAL A 158 3.88 5.17 5.81
CA VAL A 158 4.57 4.75 7.03
C VAL A 158 5.65 3.71 6.73
N LEU A 159 5.38 2.70 5.90
CA LEU A 159 6.37 1.69 5.49
C LEU A 159 7.62 2.33 4.87
N ILE A 160 7.43 3.36 4.04
CA ILE A 160 8.55 4.12 3.44
C ILE A 160 9.34 4.84 4.53
N ALA A 161 8.67 5.49 5.48
CA ALA A 161 9.30 6.25 6.56
C ALA A 161 10.09 5.35 7.54
N VAL A 162 9.55 4.20 7.93
CA VAL A 162 10.25 3.23 8.81
C VAL A 162 11.34 2.46 8.05
N GLY A 163 11.30 2.46 6.72
CA GLY A 163 12.29 1.84 5.85
C GLY A 163 11.76 0.58 5.17
N VAL A 164 11.69 0.64 3.83
CA VAL A 164 11.20 -0.46 2.97
C VAL A 164 12.06 -1.73 3.09
N MET A 165 13.32 -1.59 3.51
CA MET A 165 14.25 -2.71 3.70
C MET A 165 14.06 -3.45 5.03
N ASN A 166 13.24 -2.94 5.95
CA ASN A 166 12.95 -3.62 7.20
C ASN A 166 11.83 -4.66 7.01
N LEU A 167 12.23 -5.92 6.80
CA LEU A 167 11.28 -7.02 6.61
C LEU A 167 10.31 -7.21 7.79
N ALA A 168 10.72 -6.88 9.02
CA ALA A 168 9.84 -7.00 10.18
C ALA A 168 8.68 -5.99 10.10
N TRP A 169 8.96 -4.72 9.79
CA TRP A 169 7.92 -3.72 9.56
C TRP A 169 7.03 -4.05 8.36
N MET A 170 7.63 -4.58 7.28
CA MET A 170 6.88 -5.08 6.14
C MET A 170 5.90 -6.18 6.56
N ALA A 171 6.34 -7.16 7.35
CA ALA A 171 5.49 -8.25 7.84
C ALA A 171 4.37 -7.72 8.75
N VAL A 172 4.69 -6.83 9.70
CA VAL A 172 3.71 -6.21 10.61
C VAL A 172 2.64 -5.47 9.83
N LEU A 173 3.01 -4.58 8.91
CA LEU A 173 2.04 -3.81 8.12
C LEU A 173 1.22 -4.70 7.18
N THR A 174 1.82 -5.77 6.65
CA THR A 174 1.07 -6.77 5.88
C THR A 174 -0.02 -7.41 6.72
N VAL A 175 0.31 -7.86 7.94
CA VAL A 175 -0.65 -8.47 8.87
C VAL A 175 -1.74 -7.47 9.25
N VAL A 176 -1.38 -6.23 9.58
CA VAL A 176 -2.35 -5.17 9.91
C VAL A 176 -3.34 -4.97 8.77
N ILE A 177 -2.84 -4.76 7.55
CA ILE A 177 -3.68 -4.52 6.37
C ILE A 177 -4.55 -5.74 6.04
N PHE A 178 -3.99 -6.93 6.17
CA PHE A 178 -4.72 -8.17 5.97
C PHE A 178 -5.88 -8.31 6.97
N LEU A 179 -5.63 -8.05 8.26
CA LEU A 179 -6.63 -8.09 9.31
C LEU A 179 -7.71 -7.02 9.10
N GLU A 180 -7.35 -5.79 8.74
CA GLU A 180 -8.31 -4.73 8.42
C GLU A 180 -9.30 -5.15 7.32
N LYS A 181 -8.78 -5.86 6.29
CA LYS A 181 -9.53 -6.28 5.10
C LYS A 181 -10.30 -7.60 5.27
N THR A 182 -9.87 -8.50 6.14
CA THR A 182 -10.45 -9.86 6.22
C THR A 182 -11.20 -10.13 7.52
N TRP A 183 -10.84 -9.45 8.60
CA TRP A 183 -11.40 -9.75 9.91
C TRP A 183 -12.74 -9.04 10.13
N LYS A 184 -13.69 -9.70 10.82
CA LYS A 184 -15.01 -9.12 11.14
C LYS A 184 -14.90 -7.75 11.84
N TYR A 185 -13.96 -7.60 12.77
CA TYR A 185 -13.72 -6.36 13.51
C TYR A 185 -12.75 -5.40 12.82
N GLY A 186 -12.41 -5.62 11.55
CA GLY A 186 -11.45 -4.80 10.83
C GLY A 186 -11.69 -3.28 10.85
N PRO A 187 -12.92 -2.70 10.91
CA PRO A 187 -13.05 -1.24 10.98
C PRO A 187 -12.66 -0.71 12.36
N VAL A 188 -12.98 -1.46 13.42
CA VAL A 188 -12.54 -1.14 14.79
C VAL A 188 -11.02 -1.29 14.89
N PHE A 189 -10.46 -2.37 14.34
CA PHE A 189 -9.03 -2.59 14.30
C PHE A 189 -8.29 -1.48 13.53
N SER A 190 -8.82 -1.03 12.39
CA SER A 190 -8.31 0.10 11.61
C SER A 190 -8.24 1.38 12.45
N ARG A 191 -9.27 1.66 13.27
CA ARG A 191 -9.26 2.81 14.19
C ARG A 191 -8.23 2.66 15.31
N ILE A 192 -8.11 1.46 15.89
CA ILE A 192 -7.09 1.17 16.90
C ILE A 192 -5.70 1.40 16.31
N THR A 193 -5.41 0.87 15.11
CA THR A 193 -4.17 1.12 14.37
C THR A 193 -3.93 2.62 14.19
N GLY A 194 -4.96 3.39 13.81
CA GLY A 194 -4.86 4.84 13.66
C GLY A 194 -4.45 5.56 14.95
N VAL A 195 -5.11 5.24 16.06
CA VAL A 195 -4.78 5.79 17.38
C VAL A 195 -3.37 5.37 17.81
N SER A 196 -3.00 4.09 17.60
CA SER A 196 -1.66 3.58 17.91
C SER A 196 -0.57 4.31 17.13
N LEU A 197 -0.79 4.63 15.85
CA LEU A 197 0.16 5.40 15.04
C LEU A 197 0.33 6.83 15.57
N ILE A 198 -0.76 7.49 15.95
CA ILE A 198 -0.73 8.84 16.53
C ILE A 198 0.02 8.82 17.86
N VAL A 199 -0.29 7.86 18.74
CA VAL A 199 0.40 7.70 20.03
C VAL A 199 1.89 7.44 19.80
N PHE A 200 2.24 6.53 18.89
CA PHE A 200 3.62 6.22 18.56
C PHE A 200 4.39 7.43 18.02
N ALA A 201 3.73 8.31 17.26
CA ALA A 201 4.34 9.53 16.72
C ALA A 201 4.91 10.47 17.79
N PHE A 202 4.32 10.50 19.00
CA PHE A 202 4.82 11.34 20.09
C PHE A 202 6.11 10.81 20.72
N PHE A 203 6.41 9.52 20.59
CA PHE A 203 7.63 8.92 21.12
C PHE A 203 8.81 9.00 20.15
N VAL A 204 8.54 9.16 18.85
CA VAL A 204 9.57 9.21 17.80
C VAL A 204 10.61 10.32 17.99
N PRO A 205 10.25 11.56 18.36
CA PRO A 205 11.25 12.61 18.59
C PRO A 205 12.22 12.31 19.73
N ALA A 206 11.80 11.50 20.72
CA ALA A 206 12.64 11.08 21.85
C ALA A 206 13.49 9.83 21.54
N HIS A 207 13.10 9.05 20.53
CA HIS A 207 13.73 7.78 20.15
C HIS A 207 13.89 7.69 18.62
N PRO A 208 14.82 8.46 18.02
CA PRO A 208 15.00 8.51 16.57
C PRO A 208 15.37 7.15 15.96
N GLU A 209 15.98 6.25 16.73
CA GLU A 209 16.24 4.85 16.37
C GLU A 209 15.00 4.05 15.91
N LEU A 210 13.79 4.50 16.23
CA LEU A 210 12.54 3.87 15.83
C LEU A 210 12.19 4.07 14.34
N LEU A 211 12.80 5.05 13.67
CA LEU A 211 12.59 5.34 12.25
C LEU A 211 13.87 5.18 11.42
N PRO A 212 14.43 3.95 11.31
CA PRO A 212 15.72 3.74 10.63
C PRO A 212 15.67 4.08 9.13
N GLY A 213 14.48 4.12 8.52
CA GLY A 213 14.31 4.58 7.13
C GLY A 213 14.66 6.06 6.91
N LEU A 214 14.64 6.88 7.96
CA LEU A 214 15.05 8.29 7.93
C LEU A 214 16.49 8.51 8.39
N TYR A 215 17.07 7.53 9.10
CA TYR A 215 18.44 7.58 9.63
C TYR A 215 19.24 6.38 9.13
N MET A 216 20.05 6.57 8.09
CA MET A 216 21.20 5.66 7.92
C MET A 216 22.31 6.13 8.86
N PRO A 217 22.94 5.23 9.64
CA PRO A 217 24.23 5.55 10.25
C PRO A 217 25.18 5.94 9.12
N ALA A 218 25.99 6.99 9.35
CA ALA A 218 27.08 7.31 8.43
C ALA A 218 27.91 6.04 8.18
N PRO A 219 28.34 5.76 6.93
CA PRO A 219 29.29 4.68 6.70
C PRO A 219 30.54 4.97 7.52
N MET A 220 30.91 4.00 8.36
CA MET A 220 32.16 4.00 9.12
C MET A 220 33.35 3.92 8.17
#